data_AF-A0A3C0QI98-F1
#
_entry.id   AF-A0A3C0QI98-F1
#
_cell.length_a   1.000
_cell.length_b   1.000
_cell.length_c   1.000
_cell.angle_alpha   90.00
_cell.angle_beta   90.00
_cell.angle_gamma   90.00
#
_symmetry.space_group_name_H-M   'P 1'
#
loop_
_entity.id
_entity.type
_entity.pdbx_description
1 polymer ?
#
loop_
_entity_poly.entity_id
_entity_poly.type
_entity_poly.pdbx_seq_one_letter_code
_entity_poly.pdbx_strand_id
1 'polypeptide(L)' 'MDYILGVDGGGTKTIVQITDSSGKLITESESKSSNYKSVGI' A
#
# COMPACT_ATOMS: atom_id res chain seq x y z
N MET A 1 4.61 2.62 -17.81
CA MET A 1 4.35 3.59 -16.72
C MET A 1 4.45 2.74 -15.49
N ASP A 2 5.49 2.98 -14.70
CA ASP A 2 5.92 2.01 -13.70
C ASP A 2 5.40 2.46 -12.35
N TYR A 3 4.77 1.52 -11.65
CA TYR A 3 4.21 1.74 -10.32
C TYR A 3 4.99 0.89 -9.32
N ILE A 4 5.24 1.48 -8.16
CA ILE A 4 5.93 0.82 -7.05
C ILE A 4 4.91 0.57 -5.96
N LEU A 5 4.81 -0.68 -5.51
CA LEU A 5 3.97 -1.09 -4.38
C LEU A 5 4.82 -1.14 -3.12
N GLY A 6 4.53 -0.27 -2.16
CA GLY A 6 5.10 -0.30 -0.81
C GLY A 6 4.14 -0.98 0.16
N VAL A 7 4.66 -1.89 0.98
CA VAL A 7 3.89 -2.56 2.04
C VAL A 7 4.63 -2.39 3.37
N ASP A 8 3.98 -1.72 4.32
CA ASP A 8 4.42 -1.63 5.72
C ASP A 8 3.54 -2.54 6.59
N GLY A 9 4.05 -3.74 6.88
CA GLY A 9 3.37 -4.74 7.69
C GLY A 9 3.79 -4.64 9.16
N GLY A 10 2.92 -4.07 10.00
CA GLY A 10 3.08 -4.05 11.46
C GLY A 10 2.20 -5.07 12.18
N GLY A 11 2.45 -5.29 13.48
CA GLY A 11 1.67 -6.23 14.30
C GLY A 11 0.21 -5.80 14.55
N THR A 12 -0.09 -4.50 14.42
CA THR A 12 -1.42 -3.93 14.68
C THR A 12 -2.17 -3.52 13.41
N LYS A 13 -1.45 -3.13 12.36
CA LYS A 13 -2.00 -2.70 11.08
C LYS A 13 -1.00 -2.91 9.95
N THR A 14 -1.51 -2.97 8.73
CA THR A 14 -0.73 -3.00 7.49
C THR A 14 -1.12 -1.80 6.65
N ILE A 15 -0.14 -1.02 6.21
CA ILE A 15 -0.32 0.10 5.29
C ILE A 15 0.24 -0.32 3.93
N VAL A 16 -0.51 -0.03 2.87
CA VAL A 16 -0.06 -0.25 1.50
C VAL A 16 -0.18 1.02 0.71
N GLN A 17 0.86 1.34 -0.04
CA GLN A 17 0.98 2.55 -0.84
C GLN A 17 1.38 2.18 -2.27
N ILE A 18 0.82 2.89 -3.24
CA ILE A 18 1.28 2.85 -4.63
C ILE A 18 1.87 4.21 -4.97
N THR A 19 3.08 4.22 -5.50
CA THR A 19 3.72 5.43 -6.03
C THR A 19 4.03 5.27 -7.51
N ASP A 20 4.18 6.38 -8.22
CA ASP A 20 4.90 6.37 -9.49
C ASP A 20 6.42 6.31 -9.27
N SER A 21 7.17 6.20 -10.37
CA SER A 21 8.63 6.13 -10.36
C SER A 21 9.34 7.41 -9.88
N SER A 22 8.63 8.53 -9.75
CA SER A 22 9.16 9.77 -9.15
C SER A 22 8.97 9.82 -7.63
N GLY A 23 8.28 8.83 -7.06
CA GLY A 23 7.92 8.78 -5.64
C GLY A 23 6.62 9.52 -5.32
N LYS A 24 5.85 9.97 -6.32
CA LYS A 24 4.55 10.59 -6.07
C LYS A 24 3.56 9.51 -5.63
N LEU A 25 2.94 9.73 -4.47
CA LEU A 25 1.86 8.88 -3.97
C LEU A 25 0.64 8.96 -4.89
N ILE A 26 0.19 7.80 -5.37
CA ILE A 26 -1.00 7.65 -6.20
C ILE A 26 -2.19 7.27 -5.32
N THR A 27 -2.01 6.30 -4.42
CA THR A 27 -3.06 5.83 -3.50
C THR A 27 -2.44 5.17 -2.26
N GLU A 28 -3.22 5.12 -1.18
CA GLU A 28 -2.88 4.48 0.09
C GLU A 28 -4.11 3.74 0.63
N SER A 29 -3.87 2.57 1.25
CA SER A 29 -4.88 1.79 1.94
C SER A 29 -4.33 1.23 3.24
N GLU A 30 -5.10 1.37 4.32
CA GLU A 30 -4.81 0.79 5.62
C GLU A 30 -5.73 -0.42 5.87
N SER A 31 -5.15 -1.52 6.33
CA SER A 31 -5.88 -2.67 6.87
C SER A 31 -5.48 -2.95 8.31
N LYS A 32 -6.39 -3.54 9.07
CA LYS A 32 -6.13 -4.01 10.44
C LYS A 32 -5.15 -5.19 10.43
N SER A 33 -4.71 -5.59 11.62
CA SER A 33 -3.87 -6.77 11.80
C SER A 33 -4.45 -8.02 11.14
N SER A 34 -3.56 -8.91 10.68
CA SER A 34 -3.81 -10.24 10.12
C SER A 34 -3.86 -10.34 8.59
N ASN A 35 -4.66 -9.53 7.87
CA ASN A 35 -4.78 -9.67 6.42
C ASN A 35 -4.94 -8.33 5.69
N TYR A 36 -4.23 -8.20 4.57
CA TYR A 36 -4.44 -7.15 3.58
C TYR A 36 -4.99 -7.78 2.29
N LYS A 37 -6.13 -7.29 1.82
CA LYS A 37 -6.67 -7.61 0.50
C LYS A 37 -7.22 -6.34 -0.13
N SER A 38 -6.45 -5.75 -1.01
CA SER A 38 -6.91 -4.68 -1.88
C SER A 38 -7.06 -5.20 -3.30
N VAL A 39 -8.23 -4.98 -3.90
CA VAL A 39 -8.51 -5.28 -5.30
C VAL A 39 -9.19 -4.05 -5.88
N GLY A 40 -8.48 -3.32 -6.74
CA GLY A 40 -9.03 -2.16 -7.45
C GLY A 40 -8.99 -0.83 -6.70
N ILE A 41 -8.18 -0.71 -5.63
CA ILE A 41 -7.72 0.58 -5.08
C ILE A 41 -6.37 0.91 -5.69
#